data_AF-A0A818JZ54-F1
#
_entry.id   AF-A0A818JZ54-F1
#
_cell.length_a   1.000
_cell.length_b   1.000
_cell.length_c   1.000
_cell.angle_alpha   90.00
_cell.angle_beta   90.00
_cell.angle_gamma   90.00
#
_symmetry.space_group_name_H-M   'P 1'
#
loop_
_entity.id
_entity.type
_entity.pdbx_description
1 polymer ?
#
loop_
_entity_poly.entity_id
_entity_poly.type
_entity_poly.pdbx_seq_one_letter_code
_entity_poly.pdbx_strand_id
1 'polypeptide(L)'
;MFDIVTRRRIIFFLFAVFFVVLSILFFARIIPSYSKHASLTIDDKQQISECYLTEPIDIITSCQKCTSYERRSKANGCFPTGYKEIVLCSKSIIKTVRSCQIPAHIQRNHFWLFETFMFILGLFAIVNVNLRQKALDKQMVEKIKRQIGENDE
;
A
#
# COMPACT_ATOMS: atom_id res chain seq x y z
N MET A 1 36.29 3.16 20.93
CA MET A 1 34.92 2.64 21.21
C MET A 1 33.82 3.32 20.38
N PHE A 2 34.07 4.47 19.72
CA PHE A 2 33.05 5.22 18.98
C PHE A 2 32.65 4.62 17.61
N ASP A 3 33.49 3.83 16.94
CA ASP A 3 33.19 3.27 15.60
C ASP A 3 32.13 2.16 15.57
N ILE A 4 32.08 1.30 16.59
CA ILE A 4 31.15 0.14 16.61
C ILE A 4 29.70 0.60 16.72
N VAL A 5 29.44 1.69 17.46
CA VAL A 5 28.10 2.25 17.64
C VAL A 5 27.63 2.93 16.36
N THR A 6 28.50 3.69 15.71
CA THR A 6 28.20 4.40 14.45
C THR A 6 27.98 3.40 13.32
N ARG A 7 28.83 2.35 13.22
CA ARG A 7 28.69 1.29 12.22
C ARG A 7 27.40 0.48 12.38
N ARG A 8 27.00 0.15 13.61
CA ARG A 8 25.70 -0.51 13.87
C ARG A 8 24.52 0.39 13.50
N ARG A 9 24.58 1.69 13.82
CA ARG A 9 23.53 2.65 13.42
C ARG A 9 23.43 2.78 11.90
N ILE A 10 24.55 2.86 11.20
CA ILE A 10 24.59 2.94 9.74
C ILE A 10 24.00 1.67 9.10
N ILE A 11 24.38 0.48 9.57
CA ILE A 11 23.83 -0.79 9.06
C ILE A 11 22.31 -0.84 9.28
N PHE A 12 21.81 -0.38 10.43
CA PHE A 12 20.37 -0.33 10.68
C PHE A 12 19.63 0.67 9.82
N PHE A 13 20.19 1.87 9.62
CA PHE A 13 19.61 2.84 8.68
C PHE A 13 19.56 2.29 7.26
N LEU A 14 20.62 1.62 6.81
CA LEU A 14 20.65 0.96 5.50
C LEU A 14 19.60 -0.14 5.38
N PHE A 15 19.46 -0.99 6.41
CA PHE A 15 18.47 -2.07 6.40
C PHE A 15 17.03 -1.53 6.43
N ALA A 16 16.78 -0.49 7.23
CA ALA A 16 15.48 0.18 7.29
C ALA A 16 15.12 0.84 5.96
N VAL A 17 16.06 1.59 5.36
CA VAL A 17 15.86 2.20 4.03
C VAL A 17 15.64 1.12 2.97
N PHE A 18 16.39 0.02 3.00
CA PHE A 18 16.18 -1.10 2.10
C PHE A 18 14.80 -1.73 2.25
N PHE A 19 14.32 -1.96 3.49
CA PHE A 19 13.00 -2.50 3.75
C PHE A 19 11.87 -1.55 3.31
N VAL A 20 12.05 -0.24 3.51
CA VAL A 20 11.13 0.81 3.03
C VAL A 20 11.07 0.79 1.50
N VAL A 21 12.22 0.75 0.82
CA VAL A 21 12.30 0.69 -0.65
C VAL A 21 11.67 -0.59 -1.17
N LEU A 22 11.95 -1.75 -0.57
CA LEU A 22 11.31 -3.01 -0.95
C LEU A 22 9.80 -2.96 -0.76
N SER A 23 9.32 -2.35 0.32
CA SER A 23 7.89 -2.17 0.54
C SER A 23 7.27 -1.29 -0.54
N ILE A 24 7.91 -0.14 -0.86
CA ILE A 24 7.46 0.74 -1.96
C ILE A 24 7.43 0.00 -3.29
N LEU A 25 8.47 -0.78 -3.61
CA LEU A 25 8.54 -1.56 -4.83
C LEU A 25 7.48 -2.67 -4.86
N PHE A 26 7.25 -3.34 -3.74
CA PHE A 26 6.22 -4.37 -3.60
C PHE A 26 4.83 -3.77 -3.79
N PHE A 27 4.54 -2.63 -3.15
CA PHE A 27 3.30 -1.88 -3.38
C PHE A 27 3.18 -1.41 -4.83
N ALA A 28 4.26 -0.92 -5.46
CA ALA A 28 4.24 -0.53 -6.87
C ALA A 28 4.02 -1.71 -7.82
N ARG A 29 4.36 -2.95 -7.42
CA ARG A 29 4.11 -4.18 -8.17
C ARG A 29 2.74 -4.79 -7.88
N ILE A 30 2.23 -4.67 -6.66
CA ILE A 30 0.92 -5.17 -6.19
C ILE A 30 -0.22 -4.19 -6.41
N ILE A 31 0.06 -2.91 -6.60
CA ILE A 31 -0.83 -2.00 -7.29
C ILE A 31 -0.57 -2.28 -8.77
N PRO A 32 -1.30 -3.20 -9.43
CA PRO A 32 -1.49 -2.98 -10.83
C PRO A 32 -2.22 -1.62 -10.85
N SER A 33 -1.51 -0.57 -11.25
CA SER A 33 -2.12 0.28 -12.25
C SER A 33 -2.43 -0.72 -13.36
N TYR A 34 -3.64 -1.29 -13.30
CA TYR A 34 -4.16 -2.28 -14.22
C TYR A 34 -4.48 -1.49 -15.50
N SER A 35 -3.42 -0.94 -16.09
CA SER A 35 -3.32 -0.42 -17.43
C SER A 35 -2.67 -1.51 -18.29
N LYS A 36 -3.05 -2.77 -18.08
CA LYS A 36 -3.20 -3.63 -19.25
C LYS A 36 -4.41 -3.06 -19.95
N HIS A 37 -4.15 -2.20 -20.92
CA HIS A 37 -5.04 -2.05 -22.06
C HIS A 37 -5.21 -3.47 -22.61
N ALA A 38 -6.18 -4.21 -22.07
CA ALA A 38 -6.88 -5.17 -22.87
C ALA A 38 -7.52 -4.31 -23.95
N SER A 39 -6.79 -4.15 -25.04
CA SER A 39 -7.28 -3.76 -26.35
C SER A 39 -8.29 -4.83 -26.81
N LEU A 40 -9.36 -5.00 -26.04
CA LEU A 40 -10.63 -5.35 -26.61
C LEU A 40 -11.04 -4.07 -27.30
N THR A 41 -10.94 -4.10 -28.63
CA THR A 41 -11.60 -3.16 -29.52
C THR A 41 -13.08 -3.11 -29.12
N ILE A 42 -13.40 -2.27 -28.15
CA ILE A 42 -14.78 -1.86 -27.88
C ILE A 42 -15.06 -0.93 -29.03
N ASP A 43 -15.64 -1.52 -30.08
CA ASP A 43 -16.32 -0.82 -31.13
C ASP A 43 -17.17 0.28 -30.48
N ASP A 44 -17.04 1.51 -30.97
CA ASP A 44 -17.65 2.75 -30.48
C ASP A 44 -19.19 2.68 -30.38
N LYS A 45 -19.79 1.54 -30.73
CA LYS A 45 -21.15 1.12 -30.40
C LYS A 45 -21.27 0.47 -29.01
N GLN A 46 -20.76 1.11 -27.97
CA GLN A 46 -21.23 0.75 -26.62
C GLN A 46 -22.66 1.26 -26.46
N GLN A 47 -23.60 0.42 -26.86
CA GLN A 47 -25.01 0.75 -26.97
C GLN A 47 -25.56 1.23 -25.61
N ILE A 48 -26.28 2.36 -25.65
CA ILE A 48 -26.93 3.05 -24.54
C ILE A 48 -28.16 2.24 -24.10
N SER A 49 -27.97 0.97 -23.74
CA SER A 49 -29.02 0.16 -23.14
C SER A 49 -28.60 -0.16 -21.71
N GLU A 50 -29.35 0.37 -20.75
CA GLU A 50 -29.17 0.05 -19.33
C GLU A 50 -29.75 -1.34 -19.02
N CYS A 51 -29.34 -2.37 -19.77
CA CYS A 51 -29.85 -3.73 -19.60
C CYS A 51 -29.53 -4.29 -18.21
N TYR A 52 -28.50 -3.75 -17.55
CA TYR A 52 -28.13 -4.06 -16.18
C TYR A 52 -29.18 -3.67 -15.12
N LEU A 53 -30.18 -2.86 -15.47
CA LEU A 53 -31.32 -2.52 -14.59
C LEU A 53 -32.46 -3.55 -14.67
N THR A 54 -32.59 -4.22 -15.81
CA THR A 54 -33.76 -5.06 -16.13
C THR A 54 -33.43 -6.55 -16.09
N GLU A 55 -32.15 -6.91 -16.21
CA GLU A 55 -31.70 -8.29 -16.38
C GLU A 55 -30.62 -8.67 -15.36
N PRO A 56 -30.51 -9.96 -14.98
CA PRO A 56 -29.35 -10.45 -14.27
C PRO A 56 -28.09 -10.24 -15.12
N ILE A 57 -27.01 -9.89 -14.44
CA ILE A 57 -25.73 -9.54 -15.06
C ILE A 57 -24.62 -10.46 -14.57
N ASP A 58 -23.72 -10.79 -15.48
CA ASP A 58 -22.47 -11.48 -15.18
C ASP A 58 -21.30 -10.50 -15.31
N ILE A 59 -20.45 -10.46 -14.28
CA ILE A 59 -19.29 -9.55 -14.25
C ILE A 59 -18.17 -10.20 -15.08
N ILE A 60 -17.94 -9.69 -16.30
CA ILE A 60 -16.86 -10.17 -17.17
C ILE A 60 -15.52 -9.56 -16.74
N THR A 61 -15.52 -8.28 -16.40
CA THR A 61 -14.29 -7.54 -16.09
C THR A 61 -14.47 -6.78 -14.79
N SER A 62 -13.57 -7.07 -13.84
CA SER A 62 -13.56 -6.44 -12.52
C SER A 62 -13.29 -4.93 -12.60
N CYS A 63 -13.70 -4.20 -11.56
CA CYS A 63 -13.64 -2.75 -11.45
C CYS A 63 -12.23 -2.19 -11.75
N GLN A 64 -12.12 -1.42 -12.83
CA GLN A 64 -10.87 -0.79 -13.29
C GLN A 64 -10.96 0.74 -13.25
N LYS A 65 -9.84 1.39 -12.95
CA LYS A 65 -9.73 2.86 -13.04
C LYS A 65 -9.83 3.30 -14.50
N CYS A 66 -10.58 4.36 -14.79
CA CYS A 66 -10.64 4.91 -16.13
C CYS A 66 -9.32 5.55 -16.58
N THR A 67 -9.10 5.57 -17.89
CA THR A 67 -7.98 6.29 -18.51
C THR A 67 -8.17 7.81 -18.39
N SER A 68 -7.07 8.57 -18.40
CA SER A 68 -7.10 10.05 -18.38
C SER A 68 -7.88 10.66 -19.54
N TYR A 69 -7.85 10.01 -20.71
CA TYR A 69 -8.65 10.39 -21.88
C TYR A 69 -10.15 10.15 -21.64
N GLU A 70 -10.54 8.94 -21.22
CA GLU A 70 -11.93 8.57 -20.95
C GLU A 70 -12.58 9.44 -19.86
N ARG A 71 -11.79 9.85 -18.86
CA ARG A 71 -12.26 10.76 -17.82
C ARG A 71 -12.49 12.18 -18.34
N ARG A 72 -11.66 12.65 -19.27
CA ARG A 72 -11.82 13.97 -19.91
C ARG A 72 -12.98 13.98 -20.91
N SER A 73 -13.16 12.91 -21.66
CA SER A 73 -14.26 12.76 -22.62
C SER A 73 -15.60 12.38 -21.97
N LYS A 74 -15.65 12.25 -20.63
CA LYS A 74 -16.83 11.79 -19.88
C LYS A 74 -17.42 10.49 -20.45
N ALA A 75 -16.54 9.53 -20.77
CA ALA A 75 -16.97 8.23 -21.26
C ALA A 75 -17.92 7.54 -20.27
N ASN A 76 -18.90 6.81 -20.81
CA ASN A 76 -19.96 6.15 -20.06
C ASN A 76 -19.38 5.23 -18.98
N GLY A 77 -19.99 5.26 -17.79
CA GLY A 77 -19.56 4.48 -16.62
C GLY A 77 -18.32 5.02 -15.89
N CYS A 78 -17.68 6.09 -16.37
CA CYS A 78 -16.54 6.67 -15.65
C CYS A 78 -16.93 7.69 -14.57
N PHE A 79 -18.09 8.32 -14.69
CA PHE A 79 -18.61 9.27 -13.71
C PHE A 79 -19.68 8.57 -12.85
N PRO A 80 -19.72 8.80 -11.51
CA PRO A 80 -18.97 9.78 -10.70
C PRO A 80 -17.65 9.27 -10.08
N THR A 81 -17.44 7.96 -9.98
CA THR A 81 -16.35 7.40 -9.15
C THR A 81 -14.97 7.42 -9.82
N GLY A 82 -14.91 7.48 -11.16
CA GLY A 82 -13.67 7.30 -11.92
C GLY A 82 -13.29 5.85 -12.16
N TYR A 83 -14.19 4.91 -11.89
CA TYR A 83 -13.98 3.48 -12.09
C TYR A 83 -15.13 2.90 -12.91
N LYS A 84 -14.78 2.00 -13.83
CA LYS A 84 -15.69 1.33 -14.74
C LYS A 84 -15.56 -0.19 -14.62
N GLU A 85 -16.65 -0.90 -14.81
CA GLU A 85 -16.67 -2.35 -14.97
C GLU A 85 -17.49 -2.73 -16.20
N ILE A 86 -17.15 -3.89 -16.80
CA ILE A 86 -17.84 -4.42 -17.97
C ILE A 86 -18.68 -5.60 -17.54
N VAL A 87 -19.97 -5.52 -17.81
CA VAL A 87 -20.95 -6.55 -17.46
C VAL A 87 -21.60 -7.12 -18.72
N LEU A 88 -21.90 -8.42 -18.70
CA LEU A 88 -22.74 -9.09 -19.70
C LEU A 88 -24.15 -9.18 -19.16
N CYS A 89 -25.12 -8.69 -19.93
CA CYS A 89 -26.52 -8.93 -19.60
C CYS A 89 -26.91 -10.34 -20.07
N SER A 90 -27.41 -11.19 -19.16
CA SER A 90 -27.58 -12.62 -19.46
C SER A 90 -28.70 -12.91 -20.47
N LYS A 91 -29.72 -12.05 -20.62
CA LYS A 91 -30.81 -12.30 -21.58
C LYS A 91 -30.56 -11.66 -22.94
N SER A 92 -30.06 -10.43 -22.97
CA SER A 92 -29.75 -9.71 -24.20
C SER A 92 -28.37 -10.08 -24.79
N ILE A 93 -27.48 -10.68 -23.99
CA ILE A 93 -26.10 -11.04 -24.39
C ILE A 93 -25.34 -9.78 -24.86
N ILE A 94 -25.69 -8.61 -24.31
CA ILE A 94 -25.06 -7.32 -24.62
C ILE A 94 -24.03 -7.00 -23.54
N LYS A 95 -22.88 -6.46 -23.98
CA LYS A 95 -21.83 -5.95 -23.09
C LYS A 95 -22.09 -4.48 -22.78
N THR A 96 -22.31 -4.15 -21.52
CA THR A 96 -22.51 -2.77 -21.08
C THR A 96 -21.44 -2.37 -20.07
N VAL A 97 -21.12 -1.08 -20.07
CA VAL A 97 -20.16 -0.48 -19.13
C VAL A 97 -20.96 0.31 -18.10
N ARG A 98 -20.69 0.04 -16.83
CA ARG A 98 -21.28 0.77 -15.71
C ARG A 98 -20.21 1.30 -14.78
N SER A 99 -20.58 2.32 -14.01
CA SER A 99 -19.72 2.85 -12.96
C SER A 99 -19.75 1.93 -11.76
N CYS A 100 -18.58 1.58 -11.24
CA CYS A 100 -18.44 0.76 -10.06
C CYS A 100 -17.87 1.59 -8.91
N GLN A 101 -18.34 1.32 -7.69
CA GLN A 101 -17.71 1.84 -6.49
C GLN A 101 -16.54 0.92 -6.14
N ILE A 102 -15.39 1.49 -5.77
CA ILE A 102 -14.20 0.71 -5.42
C ILE A 102 -14.61 -0.34 -4.38
N PRO A 103 -14.42 -1.64 -4.65
CA PRO A 103 -14.84 -2.66 -3.71
C PRO A 103 -14.10 -2.49 -2.38
N ALA A 104 -14.84 -2.41 -1.27
CA ALA A 104 -14.28 -2.24 0.07
C ALA A 104 -13.25 -3.33 0.46
N HIS A 105 -13.27 -4.48 -0.21
CA HIS A 105 -12.32 -5.56 0.01
C HIS A 105 -10.90 -5.24 -0.49
N ILE A 106 -10.74 -4.44 -1.55
CA ILE A 106 -9.42 -4.04 -2.07
C ILE A 106 -8.75 -3.06 -1.09
N GLN A 107 -9.50 -2.15 -0.48
CA GLN A 107 -8.97 -1.26 0.57
C GLN A 107 -8.52 -2.02 1.83
N ARG A 108 -9.19 -3.12 2.18
CA ARG A 108 -8.92 -3.88 3.41
C ARG A 108 -7.52 -4.51 3.44
N ASN A 109 -7.05 -5.06 2.32
CA ASN A 109 -5.74 -5.72 2.28
C ASN A 109 -4.58 -4.73 2.32
N HIS A 110 -4.76 -3.55 1.71
CA HIS A 110 -3.78 -2.47 1.76
C HIS A 110 -3.62 -1.91 3.18
N PHE A 111 -4.72 -1.81 3.93
CA PHE A 111 -4.69 -1.36 5.32
C PHE A 111 -3.84 -2.29 6.20
N TRP A 112 -4.04 -3.61 6.12
CA TRP A 112 -3.35 -4.57 7.00
C TRP A 112 -1.83 -4.62 6.76
N LEU A 113 -1.40 -4.49 5.50
CA LEU A 113 0.02 -4.47 5.16
C LEU A 113 0.72 -3.19 5.67
N PHE A 114 0.07 -2.03 5.53
CA PHE A 114 0.59 -0.77 6.07
C PHE A 114 0.66 -0.80 7.59
N GLU A 115 -0.41 -1.26 8.25
CA GLU A 115 -0.49 -1.39 9.70
C GLU A 115 0.64 -2.28 10.24
N THR A 116 0.86 -3.43 9.62
CA THR A 116 1.92 -4.38 10.03
C THR A 116 3.31 -3.76 9.85
N PHE A 117 3.53 -3.00 8.77
CA PHE A 117 4.81 -2.33 8.53
C PHE A 117 5.11 -1.24 9.56
N MET A 118 4.12 -0.40 9.88
CA MET A 118 4.25 0.63 10.92
C MET A 118 4.46 0.02 12.30
N PHE A 119 3.78 -1.09 12.60
CA PHE A 119 3.96 -1.82 13.84
C PHE A 119 5.40 -2.36 13.99
N ILE A 120 5.95 -2.99 12.95
CA ILE A 120 7.35 -3.48 12.95
C ILE A 120 8.34 -2.33 13.14
N LEU A 121 8.15 -1.21 12.44
CA LEU A 121 9.00 -0.02 12.62
C LEU A 121 8.93 0.53 14.04
N GLY A 122 7.73 0.56 14.64
CA GLY A 122 7.53 0.97 16.03
C GLY A 122 8.27 0.08 17.02
N LEU A 123 8.15 -1.25 16.88
CA LEU A 123 8.90 -2.22 17.69
C LEU A 123 10.41 -2.03 17.54
N PHE A 124 10.87 -1.82 16.31
CA PHE A 124 12.27 -1.60 16.03
C PHE A 124 12.81 -0.31 16.71
N ALA A 125 12.03 0.77 16.69
CA ALA A 125 12.36 2.01 17.38
C ALA A 125 12.45 1.81 18.90
N ILE A 126 11.49 1.09 19.51
CA ILE A 126 11.48 0.80 20.95
C ILE A 126 12.73 0.00 21.34
N VAL A 127 13.07 -1.05 20.61
CA VAL A 127 14.29 -1.85 20.86
C VAL A 127 15.54 -0.97 20.75
N ASN A 128 15.58 -0.06 19.77
CA ASN A 128 16.72 0.85 19.59
C ASN A 128 16.92 1.77 20.81
N VAL A 129 15.84 2.37 21.30
CA VAL A 129 15.86 3.26 22.46
C VAL A 129 16.34 2.52 23.70
N ASN A 130 15.84 1.30 23.93
CA ASN A 130 16.24 0.47 25.07
C ASN A 130 17.74 0.09 25.01
N LEU A 131 18.25 -0.27 23.84
CA LEU A 131 19.67 -0.58 23.69
C LEU A 131 20.57 0.63 23.95
N ARG A 132 20.14 1.83 23.51
CA ARG A 132 20.85 3.07 23.82
C ARG A 132 20.79 3.41 25.30
N GLN A 133 19.63 3.29 25.94
CA GLN A 133 19.46 3.53 27.36
C GLN A 133 20.35 2.60 28.18
N LYS A 134 20.36 1.29 27.88
CA LYS A 134 21.26 0.34 28.54
C LYS A 134 22.75 0.66 28.36
N ALA A 135 23.14 1.23 27.22
CA ALA A 135 24.51 1.67 27.00
C ALA A 135 24.87 2.91 27.84
N LEU A 136 23.94 3.85 28.00
CA LEU A 136 24.09 5.03 28.86
C LEU A 136 24.09 4.64 30.34
N ASP A 137 23.22 3.72 30.76
CA ASP A 137 23.15 3.24 32.15
C ASP A 137 24.44 2.56 32.57
N LYS A 138 25.06 1.76 31.69
CA LYS A 138 26.37 1.14 31.97
C LYS A 138 27.45 2.18 32.24
N GLN A 139 27.47 3.28 31.49
CA GLN A 139 28.43 4.36 31.70
C GLN A 139 28.17 5.12 33.00
N MET A 140 26.90 5.30 33.38
CA MET A 140 26.54 5.94 34.64
C MET A 140 26.93 5.07 35.84
N VAL A 141 26.67 3.76 35.78
CA VAL A 141 27.05 2.80 36.84
C VAL A 141 28.56 2.71 37.01
N GLU A 142 29.34 2.72 35.92
CA GLU A 142 30.81 2.76 36.02
C GLU A 142 31.32 4.04 36.70
N LYS A 143 30.69 5.19 36.45
CA LYS A 143 31.04 6.45 37.13
C LYS A 143 30.72 6.40 38.62
N ILE A 144 29.56 5.87 39.00
CA ILE A 144 29.14 5.73 40.40
C ILE A 144 30.10 4.80 41.15
N LYS A 145 30.48 3.66 40.56
CA LYS A 145 31.45 2.73 41.18
C LYS A 145 32.80 3.36 41.48
N ARG A 146 33.30 4.23 40.59
CA ARG A 146 34.55 4.97 40.81
C ARG A 146 34.43 5.99 41.94
N GLN A 147 33.30 6.69 42.03
CA GLN A 147 33.07 7.67 43.09
C GLN A 147 32.87 7.03 44.47
N ILE A 148 32.28 5.84 44.55
CA ILE A 148 32.09 5.13 45.83
C ILE A 148 33.41 4.52 46.31
N GLY A 149 34.19 3.91 45.42
CA GLY A 149 35.48 3.31 45.79
C GLY A 149 36.55 4.32 46.25
N GLU A 150 36.39 5.60 45.93
CA GLU A 150 37.32 6.67 46.34
C GLU A 150 36.91 7.35 47.66
N ASN A 151 35.67 7.15 48.12
CA ASN A 151 35.18 7.70 49.40
C ASN A 151 35.29 6.71 50.58
N ASP A 152 35.75 5.48 50.33
CA ASP A 152 35.94 4.42 51.33
C ASP A 152 37.43 4.19 51.72
N GLU A 153 38.35 5.07 51.28
CA GLU A 153 39.78 5.08 51.64
C GLU A 153 40.16 6.35 52.43
#